data_AF-A0A968IR19-F1
#
_entry.id   AF-A0A968IR19-F1
#
_cell.length_a   1.000
_cell.length_b   1.000
_cell.length_c   1.000
_cell.angle_alpha   90.00
_cell.angle_beta   90.00
_cell.angle_gamma   90.00
#
_symmetry.space_group_name_H-M   'P 1'
#
loop_
_entity.id
_entity.type
_entity.pdbx_description
1 polymer ?
#
loop_
_entity_poly.entity_id
_entity_poly.type
_entity_poly.pdbx_seq_one_letter_code
_entity_poly.pdbx_strand_id
1 'polypeptide(L)'
;MNFRFSNHALEEMGKRKIPISFVEAVLKNPQQILPQDEEITIYQSQIDFGTDKLYLLRIFINITLDPAIVVTVYRTSQIKKHWRNP
;
A
#
# COMPACT_ATOMS: atom_id res chain seq x y z
N MET A 1 7.47 10.99 -6.90
CA MET A 1 8.36 10.49 -5.83
C MET A 1 8.95 9.17 -6.31
N ASN A 2 10.26 8.99 -6.21
CA ASN A 2 10.89 7.72 -6.57
C ASN A 2 10.77 6.79 -5.36
N PHE A 3 10.19 5.62 -5.55
CA PHE A 3 10.06 4.60 -4.51
C PHE A 3 10.94 3.39 -4.86
N ARG A 4 11.58 2.80 -3.85
CA ARG A 4 12.27 1.52 -3.97
C ARG A 4 11.51 0.44 -3.21
N PHE A 5 11.38 -0.74 -3.80
CA PHE A 5 10.78 -1.89 -3.13
C PHE A 5 11.83 -2.65 -2.33
N SER A 6 11.51 -3.00 -1.07
CA SER A 6 12.30 -3.97 -0.33
C SER A 6 12.09 -5.39 -0.90
N ASN A 7 13.04 -6.30 -0.64
CA ASN A 7 12.85 -7.72 -1.00
C ASN A 7 11.60 -8.30 -0.32
N HIS A 8 11.35 -7.93 0.93
CA HIS A 8 10.14 -8.34 1.65
C HIS A 8 8.87 -7.86 0.93
N ALA A 9 8.80 -6.60 0.49
CA ALA A 9 7.64 -6.10 -0.25
C ALA A 9 7.39 -6.88 -1.55
N LEU A 10 8.45 -7.19 -2.31
CA LEU A 10 8.35 -7.98 -3.54
C LEU A 10 7.82 -9.40 -3.26
N GLU A 11 8.33 -10.06 -2.23
CA GLU A 11 7.84 -11.38 -1.80
C GLU A 11 6.37 -11.33 -1.38
N GLU A 12 5.98 -10.34 -0.57
CA GLU A 12 4.63 -10.19 -0.07
C GLU A 12 3.62 -9.91 -1.20
N MET A 13 4.03 -9.14 -2.22
CA MET A 13 3.25 -8.94 -3.44
C MET A 13 3.06 -10.26 -4.20
N GLY A 14 4.14 -11.04 -4.38
CA GLY A 14 4.10 -12.35 -5.03
C GLY A 14 3.16 -13.33 -4.32
N LYS A 15 3.35 -13.50 -3.00
CA LYS A 15 2.54 -14.39 -2.14
C LYS A 15 1.05 -14.03 -2.20
N ARG A 16 0.71 -12.75 -2.26
CA ARG A 16 -0.69 -12.26 -2.23
C ARG A 16 -1.29 -11.99 -3.61
N LYS A 17 -0.53 -12.25 -4.69
CA LYS A 17 -0.92 -11.95 -6.07
C LYS A 17 -1.37 -10.50 -6.25
N ILE A 18 -0.57 -9.56 -5.73
CA ILE A 18 -0.81 -8.12 -5.87
C ILE A 18 -0.02 -7.62 -7.07
N PRO A 19 -0.69 -7.20 -8.16
CA PRO A 19 -0.02 -6.63 -9.33
C PRO A 19 0.73 -5.34 -8.98
N ILE A 20 1.94 -5.18 -9.53
CA ILE A 20 2.74 -3.96 -9.36
C ILE A 20 1.98 -2.71 -9.81
N SER A 21 1.17 -2.81 -10.88
CA SER A 21 0.37 -1.71 -11.42
C SER A 21 -0.62 -1.15 -10.40
N PHE A 22 -1.20 -1.97 -9.52
CA PHE A 22 -2.06 -1.49 -8.44
C PHE A 22 -1.27 -0.80 -7.35
N VAL A 23 -0.07 -1.30 -7.04
CA VAL A 23 0.80 -0.66 -6.05
C VAL A 23 1.26 0.71 -6.56
N GLU A 24 1.70 0.80 -7.81
CA GLU A 24 2.09 2.06 -8.47
C GLU A 24 0.92 3.05 -8.54
N ALA A 25 -0.30 2.58 -8.84
CA ALA A 25 -1.48 3.44 -8.87
C ALA A 25 -1.76 4.09 -7.51
N VAL A 26 -1.63 3.34 -6.40
CA VAL A 26 -1.80 3.87 -5.04
C VAL A 26 -0.63 4.73 -4.60
N LEU A 27 0.61 4.40 -4.98
CA LEU A 27 1.77 5.26 -4.74
C LEU A 27 1.63 6.62 -5.45
N LYS A 28 1.03 6.64 -6.64
CA LYS A 28 0.81 7.85 -7.43
C LYS A 28 -0.35 8.70 -6.91
N ASN A 29 -1.49 8.06 -6.59
CA ASN A 29 -2.72 8.72 -6.16
C ASN A 29 -3.38 7.93 -5.02
N PRO A 30 -2.85 8.01 -3.79
CA PRO A 30 -3.45 7.33 -2.65
C PRO A 30 -4.78 7.97 -2.30
N GLN A 31 -5.80 7.17 -1.96
CA GLN A 31 -7.04 7.72 -1.43
C GLN A 31 -6.85 8.22 0.00
N GLN A 32 -5.97 7.57 0.77
CA GLN A 32 -5.58 8.02 2.11
C GLN A 32 -4.08 7.87 2.33
N ILE A 33 -3.52 8.86 3.00
CA ILE A 33 -2.16 8.85 3.52
C ILE A 33 -2.29 8.93 5.05
N LEU A 34 -1.83 7.90 5.75
CA LEU A 34 -1.97 7.80 7.21
C LEU A 34 -0.58 7.61 7.83
N PRO A 35 -0.18 8.45 8.81
CA PRO A 35 1.01 8.15 9.59
C PRO A 35 0.76 6.90 10.45
N GLN A 36 1.72 5.98 10.48
CA GLN A 36 1.70 4.85 11.41
C GLN A 36 2.55 5.15 12.64
N ASP A 37 3.76 5.63 12.41
CA ASP A 37 4.78 5.95 13.40
C ASP A 37 5.73 7.02 12.79
N GLU A 38 6.85 7.30 13.44
CA GLU A 38 7.81 8.33 13.04
C GLU A 38 8.46 8.06 11.67
N GLU A 39 8.55 6.79 11.26
CA GLU A 39 9.24 6.39 10.03
C GLU A 39 8.26 5.95 8.93
N ILE A 40 7.17 5.29 9.31
CA ILE A 40 6.27 4.60 8.41
C ILE A 40 5.03 5.43 8.13
N THR A 41 4.79 5.68 6.85
CA THR A 41 3.53 6.20 6.33
C THR A 41 2.82 5.14 5.51
N ILE A 42 1.52 5.00 5.73
CA ILE A 42 0.65 4.07 5.02
C ILE A 42 -0.08 4.81 3.91
N TYR A 43 0.16 4.39 2.67
CA TYR A 43 -0.65 4.81 1.52
C TYR A 43 -1.67 3.71 1.26
N GLN A 44 -2.95 4.07 1.19
CA GLN A 44 -4.01 3.10 0.97
C GLN A 44 -5.12 3.58 0.03
N SER A 45 -5.66 2.62 -0.72
CA SER A 45 -6.83 2.82 -1.58
C SER A 45 -7.68 1.55 -1.65
N GLN A 46 -8.97 1.75 -1.86
CA GLN A 46 -9.93 0.72 -2.22
C GLN A 46 -9.76 0.39 -3.70
N ILE A 47 -9.57 -0.90 -4.01
CA ILE A 47 -9.32 -1.40 -5.36
C ILE A 47 -10.19 -2.63 -5.58
N ASP A 48 -10.82 -2.70 -6.75
CA ASP A 48 -11.36 -3.95 -7.26
C ASP A 48 -10.26 -4.72 -8.01
N PHE A 49 -9.96 -5.92 -7.55
CA PHE A 49 -8.96 -6.80 -8.15
C PHE A 49 -9.56 -7.68 -9.27
N GLY A 50 -10.63 -7.23 -9.94
CA GLY A 50 -11.36 -7.99 -10.95
C GLY A 50 -12.28 -9.04 -10.36
N THR A 51 -12.83 -8.77 -9.17
CA THR A 51 -13.66 -9.71 -8.40
C THR A 51 -15.04 -9.16 -8.06
N ASP A 52 -15.40 -7.98 -8.59
CA ASP A 52 -16.60 -7.21 -8.27
C ASP A 52 -16.72 -6.88 -6.76
N LYS A 53 -15.58 -6.92 -6.07
CA LYS A 53 -15.45 -6.69 -4.63
C LYS A 53 -14.28 -5.76 -4.37
N LEU A 54 -14.55 -4.73 -3.58
CA LEU A 54 -13.52 -3.81 -3.12
C LEU A 54 -12.68 -4.44 -2.02
N TYR A 55 -11.36 -4.31 -2.16
CA TYR A 55 -10.38 -4.60 -1.14
C TYR A 55 -9.61 -3.33 -0.80
N LEU A 56 -9.14 -3.19 0.43
CA LEU A 56 -8.20 -2.13 0.79
C LEU A 56 -6.79 -2.62 0.49
N LEU A 57 -6.12 -2.00 -0.48
CA LEU A 57 -4.67 -2.14 -0.68
C LEU A 57 -3.95 -1.18 0.26
N ARG A 58 -3.02 -1.71 1.06
CA ARG A 58 -2.22 -0.95 2.02
C ARG A 58 -0.74 -1.10 1.70
N ILE A 59 -0.04 0.02 1.57
CA ILE A 59 1.37 0.11 1.22
C ILE A 59 2.07 0.86 2.36
N PHE A 60 3.05 0.21 2.98
CA PHE A 60 3.77 0.75 4.13
C PHE A 60 5.11 1.26 3.61
N ILE A 61 5.36 2.55 3.79
CA ILE A 61 6.48 3.26 3.19
C ILE A 61 7.31 3.85 4.31
N ASN A 62 8.60 3.50 4.36
CA ASN A 62 9.55 4.26 5.14
C ASN A 62 9.89 5.54 4.35
N ILE A 63 9.45 6.68 4.89
CA ILE A 63 9.61 8.00 4.27
C ILE A 63 10.84 8.77 4.75
N THR A 64 11.61 8.22 5.69
CA THR A 64 12.83 8.85 6.23
C THR A 64 14.07 8.56 5.37
N LEU A 65 13.92 7.70 4.35
CA LEU A 65 14.97 7.32 3.40
C LEU A 65 14.76 7.99 2.04
N ASP A 66 15.86 8.23 1.32
CA ASP A 66 15.86 8.73 -0.06
C ASP A 66 16.61 7.76 -1.00
N PRO A 67 15.95 7.09 -1.96
CA PRO A 67 14.50 7.13 -2.20
C PRO A 67 13.69 6.44 -1.09
N ALA A 68 12.45 6.88 -0.90
CA ALA A 68 11.52 6.27 0.05
C ALA A 68 11.33 4.77 -0.25
N ILE A 69 11.25 3.95 0.79
CA ILE A 69 11.24 2.49 0.64
C ILE A 69 9.86 1.92 0.95
N VAL A 70 9.29 1.17 0.01
CA VAL A 70 8.14 0.31 0.27
C VAL A 70 8.61 -0.88 1.10
N VAL A 71 8.22 -0.89 2.38
CA VAL A 71 8.60 -1.91 3.36
C VAL A 71 7.77 -3.17 3.19
N THR A 72 6.44 -3.03 3.10
CA THR A 72 5.52 -4.16 2.90
C THR A 72 4.22 -3.73 2.20
N VAL A 73 3.54 -4.69 1.59
CA VAL A 73 2.27 -4.49 0.86
C VAL A 73 1.32 -5.64 1.14
N TYR A 74 0.06 -5.33 1.46
CA TYR A 74 -1.00 -6.35 1.50
C TYR A 74 -2.36 -5.77 1.14
N ARG A 75 -3.30 -6.66 0.82
CA ARG A 75 -4.71 -6.33 0.65
C ARG A 75 -5.57 -6.98 1.72
N THR A 76 -6.67 -6.34 2.11
CA THR A 76 -7.62 -6.86 3.10
C THR A 76 -9.06 -6.50 2.74
N SER A 77 -10.02 -7.38 3.05
CA SER A 77 -11.45 -7.09 2.96
C SER A 77 -11.97 -6.30 4.16
N GLN A 78 -11.17 -6.16 5.23
CA GLN A 78 -11.55 -5.44 6.45
C GLN A 78 -11.42 -3.92 6.28
N ILE A 79 -12.04 -3.35 5.24
CA ILE A 79 -11.98 -1.91 4.92
C ILE A 79 -12.38 -1.08 6.14
N LYS A 80 -13.52 -1.39 6.77
CA LYS A 80 -14.06 -0.64 7.93
C LYS A 80 -13.08 -0.51 9.10
N LYS A 81 -12.23 -1.51 9.34
CA LYS A 81 -11.24 -1.50 10.43
C LYS A 81 -10.12 -0.48 10.19
N HIS A 82 -9.76 -0.33 8.93
CA HIS A 82 -8.53 0.30 8.48
C HIS A 82 -8.73 1.64 7.76
N TRP A 83 -9.95 1.89 7.28
CA TRP A 83 -10.38 3.16 6.74
C TRP A 83 -10.48 4.19 7.86
N ARG A 84 -10.07 5.42 7.58
CA ARG A 84 -10.22 6.54 8.50
C ARG A 84 -11.08 7.57 7.82
N ASN A 85 -12.31 7.78 8.27
CA ASN A 85 -13.11 8.86 7.69
C ASN A 85 -12.36 10.18 7.89
N PRO A 86 -12.35 11.08 6.89
CA PRO A 86 -12.12 12.48 7.15
C PRO A 86 -13.23 13.03 8.07
#